data_AF-A0A2N1TR45-F1
#
_entry.id   AF-A0A2N1TR45-F1
#
_cell.length_a   1.000
_cell.length_b   1.000
_cell.length_c   1.000
_cell.angle_alpha   90.00
_cell.angle_beta   90.00
_cell.angle_gamma   90.00
#
_symmetry.space_group_name_H-M   'P 1'
#
loop_
_entity.id
_entity.type
_entity.pdbx_description
1 polymer ?
#
loop_
_entity_poly.entity_id
_entity_poly.type
_entity_poly.pdbx_seq_one_letter_code
_entity_poly.pdbx_strand_id
1 'polypeptide(L)'
;MINPLDELLMSRSKKNLDELEKLAGFSPGKGAKDKFSEVAGNVAKKGEQAADAGRDSGEDRHWQTHKMFAKIYDKSGRSFALFVGDLLDIMLSGPVQSRLVNEMIEDKINRMRKVKEAAAEPSTQKVKVQAKRNSKYDVNVGGEKRIFSRHFLKRKGFLAALFLDSEEFQSYKKLMKQLEVVCREGIDEPIPASETERREALEKIVGELRYEIHQHDVVRAWALLEVDTFKHLEWFFGQTKDLHLVRPDFYEDLDKAYRDAKKLLKLVIQDIQEEFPPSEEKQDAYEDYLKDILEVYTYHHFVLKRYHQTRPAISLKDFELTKEELQEKIEELREESDEFRRRMQSLHVEKDQSQAEARALKNSNDELKQKLDRLDPAEVQKQIRAAEAKTNAAEKELHETLEEEAELRSDMRKLDEENQELTRKLQQLHAIPDESAYSVENLMVGKRVAIFGGVGRDHYWPILKEAGVDNEDYEWYEGYHTISQARTAEIVGRCDLVVVVTAYAGHLLLYQVRPCIQPHQHFFKIHKSGAGSLRKEILKTFKK
;
A
#
# COMPACT_ATOMS: atom_id res chain seq x y z
N MET A 1 -59.52 73.96 -45.62
CA MET A 1 -59.07 73.40 -46.90
C MET A 1 -58.28 72.15 -46.59
N ILE A 2 -58.85 70.99 -46.91
CA ILE A 2 -58.25 69.68 -46.62
C ILE A 2 -57.26 69.35 -47.74
N ASN A 3 -56.09 68.82 -47.35
CA ASN A 3 -54.96 68.57 -48.23
C ASN A 3 -55.30 67.41 -49.20
N PRO A 4 -55.21 67.59 -50.53
CA PRO A 4 -55.56 66.54 -51.51
C PRO A 4 -54.68 65.28 -51.43
N LEU A 5 -53.54 65.33 -50.71
CA LEU A 5 -52.72 64.16 -50.39
C LEU A 5 -53.35 63.24 -49.32
N ASP A 6 -54.14 63.79 -48.40
CA ASP A 6 -54.82 62.99 -47.36
C ASP A 6 -56.00 62.20 -47.94
N GLU A 7 -56.70 62.75 -48.95
CA GLU A 7 -57.74 62.02 -49.69
C GLU A 7 -57.17 60.84 -50.49
N LEU A 8 -55.95 61.00 -51.02
CA LEU A 8 -55.26 59.97 -51.81
C LEU A 8 -54.75 58.83 -50.91
N LEU A 9 -54.25 59.15 -49.71
CA LEU A 9 -53.83 58.17 -48.70
C LEU A 9 -55.02 57.40 -48.10
N MET A 10 -56.14 58.08 -47.82
CA MET A 10 -57.39 57.46 -47.34
C MET A 10 -58.04 56.56 -48.40
N SER A 11 -57.91 56.88 -49.69
CA SER A 11 -58.43 56.03 -50.78
C SER A 11 -57.59 54.77 -51.02
N ARG A 12 -56.26 54.87 -50.80
CA ARG A 12 -55.34 53.72 -50.89
C ARG A 12 -55.50 52.76 -49.71
N SER A 13 -55.70 53.26 -48.49
CA SER A 13 -55.90 52.39 -47.33
C SER A 13 -57.21 51.61 -47.41
N LYS A 14 -58.29 52.23 -47.92
CA LYS A 14 -59.57 51.54 -48.17
C LYS A 14 -59.48 50.46 -49.24
N LYS A 15 -58.75 50.72 -50.34
CA LYS A 15 -58.53 49.70 -51.39
C LYS A 15 -57.74 48.49 -50.89
N ASN A 16 -56.75 48.70 -50.03
CA ASN A 16 -55.97 47.60 -49.44
C ASN A 16 -56.81 46.76 -48.47
N LEU A 17 -57.74 47.37 -47.74
CA LEU A 17 -58.66 46.67 -46.83
C LEU A 17 -59.69 45.83 -47.61
N ASP A 18 -60.30 46.38 -48.66
CA ASP A 18 -61.23 45.65 -49.53
C ASP A 18 -60.55 44.48 -50.28
N GLU A 19 -59.26 44.62 -50.63
CA GLU A 19 -58.45 43.55 -51.23
C GLU A 19 -58.10 42.45 -50.21
N LEU A 20 -57.79 42.81 -48.97
CA LEU A 20 -57.56 41.88 -47.86
C LEU A 20 -58.84 41.11 -47.49
N GLU A 21 -60.01 41.76 -47.51
CA GLU A 21 -61.30 41.10 -47.26
C GLU A 21 -61.67 40.11 -48.38
N LYS A 22 -61.32 40.43 -49.64
CA LYS A 22 -61.44 39.49 -50.77
C LYS A 22 -60.49 38.30 -50.68
N LEU A 23 -59.25 38.53 -50.25
CA LEU A 23 -58.24 37.47 -50.02
C LEU A 23 -58.63 36.54 -48.87
N ALA A 24 -59.37 37.05 -47.88
CA ALA A 24 -59.92 36.27 -46.76
C ALA A 24 -61.28 35.60 -47.07
N GLY A 25 -61.83 35.78 -48.28
CA GLY A 25 -63.06 35.09 -48.73
C GLY A 25 -64.38 35.73 -48.31
N PHE A 26 -64.39 36.98 -47.83
CA PHE A 26 -65.63 37.68 -47.48
C PHE A 26 -66.19 38.47 -48.67
N SER A 27 -67.49 38.35 -48.94
CA SER A 27 -68.17 39.15 -49.96
C SER A 27 -68.56 40.53 -49.42
N PRO A 28 -68.27 41.64 -50.14
CA PRO A 28 -68.53 42.98 -49.64
C PRO A 28 -70.02 43.30 -49.78
N GLY A 29 -70.77 43.13 -48.68
CA GLY A 29 -72.15 43.59 -48.54
C GLY A 29 -72.18 45.00 -47.96
N LYS A 30 -72.76 45.95 -48.69
CA LYS A 30 -73.01 47.33 -48.24
C LYS A 30 -73.89 47.34 -46.99
N GLY A 31 -73.31 47.75 -45.88
CA GLY A 31 -74.02 48.16 -44.67
C GLY A 31 -73.95 47.15 -43.53
N ALA A 32 -72.85 47.12 -42.79
CA ALA A 32 -72.83 46.76 -41.37
C ALA A 32 -71.47 47.14 -40.76
N LYS A 33 -71.50 47.47 -39.46
CA LYS A 33 -70.39 47.94 -38.65
C LYS A 33 -69.11 47.13 -38.81
N ASP A 34 -68.00 47.84 -38.70
CA ASP A 34 -66.60 47.44 -38.84
C ASP A 34 -66.23 46.27 -37.92
N LYS A 35 -66.47 45.03 -38.36
CA LYS A 35 -66.28 43.80 -37.56
C LYS A 35 -64.82 43.58 -37.15
N PHE A 36 -63.86 44.17 -37.86
CA PHE A 36 -62.44 44.15 -37.49
C PHE A 36 -62.18 44.87 -36.17
N SER A 37 -62.87 46.00 -35.94
CA SER A 37 -62.78 46.74 -34.67
C SER A 37 -63.49 46.03 -33.51
N GLU A 38 -64.49 45.20 -33.80
CA GLU A 38 -65.18 44.36 -32.79
C GLU A 38 -64.33 43.14 -32.39
N VAL A 39 -63.62 42.53 -33.34
CA VAL A 39 -62.64 41.46 -33.06
C VAL A 39 -61.42 42.01 -32.31
N ALA A 40 -60.88 43.16 -32.72
CA ALA A 40 -59.78 43.83 -32.01
C ALA A 40 -60.19 44.29 -30.59
N GLY A 41 -61.44 44.75 -30.42
CA GLY A 41 -62.01 45.10 -29.12
C GLY A 41 -62.24 43.89 -28.20
N ASN A 42 -62.57 42.72 -28.76
CA ASN A 42 -62.76 41.48 -27.99
C ASN A 42 -61.45 40.80 -27.59
N VAL A 43 -60.33 41.08 -28.28
CA VAL A 43 -58.99 40.63 -27.85
C VAL A 43 -58.45 41.49 -26.70
N ALA A 44 -58.79 42.78 -26.66
CA ALA A 44 -58.34 43.69 -25.60
C ALA A 44 -59.18 43.63 -24.30
N LYS A 45 -60.38 43.04 -24.33
CA LYS A 45 -61.30 42.92 -23.18
C LYS A 45 -61.40 41.51 -22.57
N LYS A 46 -60.38 40.66 -22.77
CA LYS A 46 -60.26 39.33 -22.13
C LYS A 46 -59.16 39.25 -21.07
N GLY A 47 -58.81 40.38 -20.47
CA GLY A 47 -58.20 40.43 -19.15
C GLY A 47 -59.28 40.81 -18.15
N GLU A 48 -59.41 40.06 -17.05
CA GLU A 48 -60.42 40.19 -15.98
C GLU A 48 -61.75 39.46 -16.22
N GLN A 49 -61.70 38.13 -16.18
CA GLN A 49 -62.68 37.34 -15.40
C GLN A 49 -61.99 36.07 -14.91
N ALA A 50 -61.88 35.98 -13.59
CA ALA A 50 -61.31 34.84 -12.88
C ALA A 50 -62.25 33.64 -12.87
N ALA A 51 -61.63 32.47 -12.77
CA ALA A 51 -62.18 31.19 -12.31
C ALA A 51 -63.20 30.49 -13.22
N ASP A 52 -62.67 29.71 -14.16
CA ASP A 52 -63.13 28.32 -14.27
C ASP A 52 -61.93 27.39 -14.48
N ALA A 53 -61.78 26.43 -13.59
CA ALA A 53 -60.62 25.56 -13.47
C ALA A 53 -60.82 24.27 -14.30
N GLY A 54 -59.74 23.80 -14.94
CA GLY A 54 -59.45 22.37 -14.88
C GLY A 54 -58.89 21.64 -16.11
N ARG A 55 -58.83 22.21 -17.32
CA ARG A 55 -58.30 21.45 -18.49
C ARG A 55 -57.30 22.15 -19.41
N ASP A 56 -57.20 23.48 -19.41
CA ASP A 56 -56.36 24.20 -20.39
C ASP A 56 -54.96 24.63 -19.89
N SER A 57 -54.67 24.53 -18.59
CA SER A 57 -53.38 25.00 -18.03
C SER A 57 -52.16 24.17 -18.47
N GLY A 58 -52.35 22.89 -18.78
CA GLY A 58 -51.28 22.01 -19.27
C GLY A 58 -50.91 22.27 -20.73
N GLU A 59 -51.87 22.65 -21.57
CA GLU A 59 -51.62 22.91 -22.99
C GLU A 59 -50.76 24.16 -23.21
N ASP A 60 -51.00 25.20 -22.41
CA ASP A 60 -50.22 26.43 -22.45
C ASP A 60 -48.77 26.19 -21.99
N ARG A 61 -48.55 25.39 -20.93
CA ARG A 61 -47.20 25.03 -20.44
C ARG A 61 -46.38 24.29 -21.50
N HIS A 62 -46.95 23.24 -22.12
CA HIS A 62 -46.24 22.48 -23.16
C HIS A 62 -45.90 23.34 -24.38
N TRP A 63 -46.79 24.24 -24.77
CA TRP A 63 -46.54 25.15 -25.89
C TRP A 63 -45.45 26.19 -25.57
N GLN A 64 -45.44 26.72 -24.35
CA GLN A 64 -44.40 27.62 -23.88
C GLN A 64 -43.02 26.94 -23.87
N THR A 65 -42.94 25.71 -23.37
CA THR A 65 -41.71 24.90 -23.43
C THR A 65 -41.26 24.68 -24.87
N HIS A 66 -42.16 24.25 -25.75
CA HIS A 66 -41.84 24.04 -27.17
C HIS A 66 -41.30 25.31 -27.85
N LYS A 67 -41.94 26.46 -27.61
CA LYS A 67 -41.45 27.77 -28.09
C LYS A 67 -40.07 28.12 -27.57
N MET A 68 -39.75 27.77 -26.33
CA MET A 68 -38.42 28.03 -25.78
C MET A 68 -37.35 27.18 -26.44
N PHE A 69 -37.62 25.88 -26.69
CA PHE A 69 -36.70 25.03 -27.46
C PHE A 69 -36.48 25.59 -28.87
N ALA A 70 -37.55 25.97 -29.58
CA ALA A 70 -37.46 26.62 -30.88
C ALA A 70 -36.65 27.93 -30.83
N LYS A 71 -36.86 28.77 -29.80
CA LYS A 71 -36.10 30.02 -29.62
C LYS A 71 -34.62 29.80 -29.38
N ILE A 72 -34.22 28.78 -28.61
CA ILE A 72 -32.80 28.45 -28.40
C ILE A 72 -32.20 27.90 -29.69
N TYR A 73 -32.96 27.12 -30.45
CA TYR A 73 -32.57 26.65 -31.78
C TYR A 73 -32.39 27.79 -32.77
N ASP A 74 -33.26 28.78 -32.81
CA ASP A 74 -33.10 29.95 -33.70
C ASP A 74 -31.79 30.71 -33.43
N LYS A 75 -31.31 30.70 -32.18
CA LYS A 75 -30.01 31.30 -31.80
C LYS A 75 -28.81 30.40 -32.09
N SER A 76 -28.93 29.11 -31.79
CA SER A 76 -27.80 28.16 -31.70
C SER A 76 -27.71 27.21 -32.89
N GLY A 77 -28.75 27.13 -33.71
CA GLY A 77 -28.85 26.32 -34.91
C GLY A 77 -28.61 24.82 -34.68
N ARG A 78 -27.90 24.21 -35.63
CA ARG A 78 -27.70 22.76 -35.72
C ARG A 78 -27.07 22.15 -34.46
N SER A 79 -26.19 22.85 -33.75
CA SER A 79 -25.57 22.32 -32.53
C SER A 79 -26.59 22.07 -31.41
N PHE A 80 -27.62 22.91 -31.31
CA PHE A 80 -28.68 22.70 -30.32
C PHE A 80 -29.63 21.56 -30.73
N ALA A 81 -29.95 21.44 -32.02
CA ALA A 81 -30.73 20.30 -32.51
C ALA A 81 -30.01 18.97 -32.25
N LEU A 82 -28.69 18.90 -32.48
CA LEU A 82 -27.90 17.71 -32.15
C LEU A 82 -27.93 17.43 -30.64
N PHE A 83 -27.74 18.44 -29.81
CA PHE A 83 -27.82 18.31 -28.35
C PHE A 83 -29.17 17.76 -27.87
N VAL A 84 -30.28 18.31 -28.35
CA VAL A 84 -31.63 17.79 -28.01
C VAL A 84 -31.79 16.36 -28.48
N GLY A 85 -31.33 16.06 -29.70
CA GLY A 85 -31.31 14.70 -30.23
C GLY A 85 -30.50 13.75 -29.35
N ASP A 86 -29.31 14.15 -28.89
CA ASP A 86 -28.43 13.36 -28.03
C ASP A 86 -29.05 13.09 -26.66
N LEU A 87 -29.67 14.10 -26.03
CA LEU A 87 -30.39 13.94 -24.77
C LEU A 87 -31.50 12.90 -24.89
N LEU A 88 -32.36 13.06 -25.90
CA LEU A 88 -33.48 12.14 -26.15
C LEU A 88 -32.99 10.73 -26.51
N ASP A 89 -31.87 10.65 -27.24
CA ASP A 89 -31.26 9.38 -27.62
C ASP A 89 -30.70 8.63 -26.41
N ILE A 90 -30.21 9.33 -25.37
CA ILE A 90 -29.76 8.72 -24.11
C ILE A 90 -30.96 8.36 -23.21
N MET A 91 -31.94 9.25 -23.09
CA MET A 91 -33.08 9.06 -22.18
C MET A 91 -34.01 7.92 -22.62
N LEU A 92 -34.30 7.83 -23.92
CA LEU A 92 -35.28 6.88 -24.45
C LEU A 92 -34.64 5.53 -24.74
N SER A 93 -35.34 4.44 -24.45
CA SER A 93 -34.89 3.10 -24.84
C SER A 93 -34.96 2.89 -26.36
N GLY A 94 -34.06 2.05 -26.90
CA GLY A 94 -33.99 1.75 -28.33
C GLY A 94 -35.32 1.35 -29.00
N PRO A 95 -36.18 0.51 -28.37
CA PRO A 95 -37.50 0.17 -28.91
C PRO A 95 -38.45 1.37 -28.98
N VAL A 96 -38.46 2.24 -27.96
CA VAL A 96 -39.32 3.43 -27.90
C VAL A 96 -38.92 4.44 -28.98
N GLN A 97 -37.62 4.70 -29.11
CA GLN A 97 -37.09 5.55 -30.17
C GLN A 97 -37.49 5.05 -31.56
N SER A 98 -37.33 3.74 -31.79
CA SER A 98 -37.63 3.13 -33.08
C SER A 98 -39.11 3.25 -33.42
N ARG A 99 -40.01 3.05 -32.44
CA ARG A 99 -41.45 3.24 -32.61
C ARG A 99 -41.79 4.69 -32.97
N LEU A 100 -41.29 5.66 -32.19
CA LEU A 100 -41.55 7.09 -32.43
C LEU A 100 -41.04 7.54 -33.80
N VAL A 101 -39.83 7.15 -34.18
CA VAL A 101 -39.26 7.52 -35.48
C VAL A 101 -40.06 6.88 -36.62
N ASN A 102 -40.56 5.66 -36.46
CA ASN A 102 -41.44 5.03 -37.45
C ASN A 102 -42.77 5.79 -37.57
N GLU A 103 -43.40 6.12 -36.44
CA GLU A 103 -44.63 6.92 -36.42
C GLU A 103 -44.43 8.28 -37.11
N MET A 104 -43.32 8.97 -36.82
CA MET A 104 -43.00 10.25 -37.48
C MET A 104 -42.78 10.11 -38.98
N ILE A 105 -42.05 9.08 -39.42
CA ILE A 105 -41.82 8.83 -40.85
C ILE A 105 -43.16 8.53 -41.53
N GLU A 106 -44.00 7.69 -40.93
CA GLU A 106 -45.33 7.37 -41.45
C GLU A 106 -46.25 8.59 -41.48
N ASP A 107 -46.28 9.39 -40.42
CA ASP A 107 -47.06 10.63 -40.35
C ASP A 107 -46.59 11.64 -41.39
N LYS A 108 -45.28 11.79 -41.59
CA LYS A 108 -44.73 12.67 -42.63
C LYS A 108 -45.09 12.17 -44.03
N ILE A 109 -45.01 10.85 -44.27
CA ILE A 109 -45.48 10.23 -45.52
C ILE A 109 -46.97 10.50 -45.72
N ASN A 110 -47.79 10.34 -44.68
CA ASN A 110 -49.23 10.53 -44.72
C ASN A 110 -49.63 12.01 -44.91
N ARG A 111 -48.94 12.96 -44.26
CA ARG A 111 -49.13 14.40 -44.48
C ARG A 111 -48.80 14.77 -45.92
N MET A 112 -47.68 14.27 -46.46
CA MET A 112 -47.34 14.49 -47.87
C MET A 112 -48.33 13.83 -48.83
N ARG A 113 -48.88 12.65 -48.50
CA ARG A 113 -49.98 12.04 -49.25
C ARG A 113 -51.25 12.90 -49.20
N LYS A 114 -51.62 13.43 -48.04
CA LYS A 114 -52.77 14.34 -47.90
C LYS A 114 -52.58 15.66 -48.62
N VAL A 115 -51.38 16.24 -48.61
CA VAL A 115 -51.04 17.43 -49.41
C VAL A 115 -51.11 17.10 -50.91
N LYS A 116 -50.71 15.89 -51.33
CA LYS A 116 -50.89 15.41 -52.71
C LYS A 116 -52.37 15.22 -53.08
N GLU A 117 -53.19 14.71 -52.17
CA GLU A 117 -54.64 14.52 -52.37
C GLU A 117 -55.36 15.88 -52.43
N ALA A 118 -55.02 16.81 -51.55
CA ALA A 118 -55.54 18.19 -51.56
C ALA A 118 -55.08 18.98 -52.80
N ALA A 119 -53.84 18.78 -53.26
CA ALA A 119 -53.34 19.34 -54.51
C ALA A 119 -53.86 18.60 -55.77
N ALA A 120 -54.57 17.49 -55.59
CA ALA A 120 -55.27 16.75 -56.64
C ALA A 120 -56.78 17.05 -56.66
N GLU A 121 -57.30 17.83 -55.70
CA GLU A 121 -58.66 18.37 -55.80
C GLU A 121 -58.77 19.30 -57.02
N PRO A 122 -59.79 19.11 -57.88
CA PRO A 122 -59.88 19.84 -59.12
C PRO A 122 -60.28 21.29 -58.85
N SER A 123 -59.33 22.23 -58.96
CA SER A 123 -59.70 23.60 -59.28
C SER A 123 -60.45 23.57 -60.62
N THR A 124 -61.60 24.23 -60.68
CA THR A 124 -62.57 24.20 -61.79
C THR A 124 -62.10 24.93 -63.06
N GLN A 125 -60.80 24.95 -63.35
CA GLN A 125 -60.26 25.43 -64.61
C GLN A 125 -59.61 24.28 -65.39
N LYS A 126 -60.27 23.92 -66.49
CA LYS A 126 -59.82 22.92 -67.46
C LYS A 126 -58.46 23.30 -68.04
N VAL A 127 -57.38 22.76 -67.47
CA VAL A 127 -56.10 22.62 -68.16
C VAL A 127 -55.72 21.15 -68.12
N LYS A 128 -55.80 20.50 -69.29
CA LYS A 128 -55.29 19.15 -69.50
C LYS A 128 -53.75 19.19 -69.43
N VAL A 129 -53.19 18.91 -68.26
CA VAL A 129 -51.82 18.39 -68.14
C VAL A 129 -51.92 17.08 -67.38
N GLN A 130 -52.01 15.98 -68.13
CA GLN A 130 -51.74 14.65 -67.59
C GLN A 130 -50.26 14.58 -67.25
N ALA A 131 -49.88 15.01 -66.04
CA ALA A 131 -48.63 14.60 -65.45
C ALA A 131 -48.78 13.11 -65.07
N LYS A 132 -48.12 12.21 -65.80
CA LYS A 132 -47.83 10.86 -65.30
C LYS A 132 -47.05 11.04 -64.00
N ARG A 133 -47.70 10.80 -62.86
CA ARG A 133 -47.13 11.00 -61.51
C ARG A 133 -46.85 9.64 -60.90
N ASN A 134 -45.62 9.15 -61.04
CA ASN A 134 -45.16 7.98 -60.30
C ASN A 134 -44.92 8.34 -58.83
N SER A 135 -45.15 7.36 -57.95
CA SER A 135 -44.92 7.43 -56.53
C SER A 135 -43.42 7.67 -56.24
N LYS A 136 -43.03 8.87 -55.78
CA LYS A 136 -41.67 9.17 -55.27
C LYS A 136 -41.14 8.17 -54.21
N TYR A 137 -41.99 7.29 -53.68
CA TYR A 137 -41.68 6.31 -52.63
C TYR A 137 -41.43 4.90 -53.18
N ASP A 138 -41.94 4.56 -54.36
CA ASP A 138 -41.78 3.24 -54.99
C ASP A 138 -40.69 3.28 -56.07
N VAL A 139 -39.59 3.94 -55.74
CA VAL A 139 -38.42 4.05 -56.62
C VAL A 139 -37.47 2.90 -56.26
N ASN A 140 -36.99 2.17 -57.26
CA ASN A 140 -35.94 1.19 -57.07
C ASN A 140 -34.57 1.82 -57.35
N VAL A 141 -33.60 1.59 -56.47
CA VAL A 141 -32.21 2.02 -56.60
C VAL A 141 -31.31 0.79 -56.42
N GLY A 142 -30.49 0.48 -57.41
CA GLY A 142 -29.60 -0.69 -57.42
C GLY A 142 -30.37 -2.02 -57.41
N GLY A 143 -31.57 -2.05 -58.00
CA GLY A 143 -32.47 -3.21 -57.96
C GLY A 143 -33.23 -3.42 -56.65
N GLU A 144 -33.02 -2.59 -55.62
CA GLU A 144 -33.74 -2.63 -54.35
C GLU A 144 -34.75 -1.49 -54.22
N LYS A 145 -35.86 -1.70 -53.51
CA LYS A 145 -36.79 -0.61 -53.17
C LYS A 145 -36.07 0.46 -52.35
N ARG A 146 -36.40 1.74 -52.58
CA ARG A 146 -35.84 2.88 -51.83
C ARG A 146 -35.80 2.61 -50.34
N ILE A 147 -34.60 2.63 -49.80
CA ILE A 147 -34.28 2.42 -48.40
C ILE A 147 -34.25 3.76 -47.71
N PHE A 148 -35.17 3.98 -46.77
CA PHE A 148 -35.10 5.14 -45.89
C PHE A 148 -34.12 4.84 -44.78
N SER A 149 -32.95 5.48 -44.81
CA SER A 149 -31.95 5.36 -43.75
C SER A 149 -32.54 5.77 -42.39
N ARG A 150 -32.28 4.96 -41.36
CA ARG A 150 -32.70 5.17 -39.96
C ARG A 150 -31.52 5.09 -38.99
N HIS A 151 -30.31 5.40 -39.47
CA HIS A 151 -29.13 5.41 -38.61
C HIS A 151 -29.28 6.44 -37.48
N PHE A 152 -28.47 6.28 -36.44
CA PHE A 152 -28.58 7.06 -35.20
C PHE A 152 -28.53 8.59 -35.44
N LEU A 153 -27.72 9.10 -36.38
CA LEU A 153 -27.69 10.55 -36.70
C LEU A 153 -29.03 11.08 -37.23
N LYS A 154 -29.66 10.38 -38.18
CA LYS A 154 -30.98 10.76 -38.70
C LYS A 154 -32.06 10.66 -37.62
N ARG A 155 -31.97 9.62 -36.78
CA ARG A 155 -32.86 9.43 -35.63
C ARG A 155 -32.80 10.62 -34.67
N LYS A 156 -31.59 11.07 -34.31
CA LYS A 156 -31.37 12.27 -33.48
C LYS A 156 -32.00 13.51 -34.11
N GLY A 157 -31.83 13.68 -35.42
CA GLY A 157 -32.49 14.75 -36.18
C GLY A 157 -34.02 14.69 -36.11
N PHE A 158 -34.62 13.51 -36.27
CA PHE A 158 -36.08 13.33 -36.14
C PHE A 158 -36.57 13.62 -34.72
N LEU A 159 -35.89 13.10 -33.70
CA LEU A 159 -36.25 13.34 -32.30
C LEU A 159 -36.15 14.82 -31.94
N ALA A 160 -35.09 15.51 -32.39
CA ALA A 160 -34.95 16.93 -32.20
C ALA A 160 -36.06 17.72 -32.90
N ALA A 161 -36.44 17.32 -34.13
CA ALA A 161 -37.51 17.99 -34.87
C ALA A 161 -38.85 18.02 -34.11
N LEU A 162 -39.14 17.02 -33.26
CA LEU A 162 -40.34 17.03 -32.41
C LEU A 162 -40.38 18.24 -31.47
N PHE A 163 -39.23 18.75 -31.01
CA PHE A 163 -39.17 19.89 -30.09
C PHE A 163 -39.05 21.23 -30.81
N LEU A 164 -38.75 21.22 -32.10
CA LEU A 164 -38.32 22.39 -32.86
C LEU A 164 -39.32 22.76 -33.96
N ASP A 165 -40.05 21.80 -34.50
CA ASP A 165 -41.03 22.01 -35.55
C ASP A 165 -42.45 22.14 -34.99
N SER A 166 -43.07 23.30 -35.23
CA SER A 166 -44.45 23.56 -34.81
C SER A 166 -45.47 22.57 -35.41
N GLU A 167 -45.20 22.01 -36.59
CA GLU A 167 -46.08 21.02 -37.22
C GLU A 167 -46.07 19.68 -36.46
N GLU A 168 -45.06 19.44 -35.63
CA GLU A 168 -44.89 18.21 -34.85
C GLU A 168 -45.37 18.34 -33.40
N PHE A 169 -46.01 19.45 -33.03
CA PHE A 169 -46.40 19.73 -31.64
C PHE A 169 -47.33 18.67 -31.01
N GLN A 170 -48.15 17.97 -31.81
CA GLN A 170 -48.99 16.87 -31.29
C GLN A 170 -48.16 15.63 -30.95
N SER A 171 -47.16 15.33 -31.77
CA SER A 171 -46.20 14.24 -31.53
C SER A 171 -45.28 14.58 -30.35
N TYR A 172 -44.88 15.85 -30.21
CA TYR A 172 -44.21 16.38 -29.03
C TYR A 172 -44.98 16.13 -27.74
N LYS A 173 -46.29 16.43 -27.69
CA LYS A 173 -47.11 16.17 -26.50
C LYS A 173 -47.10 14.70 -26.09
N LYS A 174 -47.15 13.78 -27.06
CA LYS A 174 -47.06 12.34 -26.79
C LYS A 174 -45.69 11.97 -26.21
N LEU A 175 -44.62 12.52 -26.77
CA LEU A 175 -43.26 12.28 -26.30
C LEU A 175 -43.03 12.85 -24.89
N MET A 176 -43.50 14.06 -24.59
CA MET A 176 -43.39 14.64 -23.25
C MET A 176 -44.01 13.74 -22.19
N LYS A 177 -45.20 13.19 -22.44
CA LYS A 177 -45.83 12.22 -21.51
C LYS A 177 -45.00 10.96 -21.31
N GLN A 178 -44.31 10.48 -22.34
CA GLN A 178 -43.40 9.34 -22.21
C GLN A 178 -42.16 9.69 -21.40
N LEU A 179 -41.59 10.88 -21.61
CA LEU A 179 -40.45 11.37 -20.84
C LEU A 179 -40.79 11.58 -19.37
N GLU A 180 -42.00 12.05 -19.05
CA GLU A 180 -42.50 12.13 -17.67
C GLU A 180 -42.52 10.75 -16.99
N VAL A 181 -42.91 9.69 -17.72
CA VAL A 181 -42.86 8.31 -17.21
C VAL A 181 -41.42 7.85 -16.98
N VAL A 182 -40.54 8.08 -17.97
CA VAL A 182 -39.11 7.73 -17.85
C VAL A 182 -38.46 8.43 -16.67
N CYS A 183 -38.74 9.72 -16.47
CA CYS A 183 -38.21 10.48 -15.33
C CYS A 183 -38.78 9.99 -14.00
N ARG A 184 -40.05 9.62 -13.95
CA ARG A 184 -40.67 9.08 -12.72
C ARG A 184 -40.09 7.72 -12.34
N GLU A 185 -39.81 6.87 -13.31
CA GLU A 185 -39.27 5.52 -13.08
C GLU A 185 -37.76 5.51 -12.86
N GLY A 186 -37.03 6.47 -13.45
CA GLY A 186 -35.56 6.50 -13.45
C GLY A 186 -34.92 7.40 -12.40
N ILE A 187 -35.70 8.04 -11.52
CA ILE A 187 -35.19 8.95 -10.48
C ILE A 187 -35.45 8.36 -9.10
N ASP A 188 -34.39 7.94 -8.43
CA ASP A 188 -34.44 7.44 -7.06
C ASP A 188 -34.40 8.57 -6.02
N GLU A 189 -33.76 9.70 -6.36
CA GLU A 189 -33.57 10.83 -5.45
C GLU A 189 -34.66 11.91 -5.60
N PRO A 190 -35.21 12.45 -4.49
CA PRO A 190 -36.25 13.47 -4.57
C PRO A 190 -35.73 14.76 -5.22
N ILE A 191 -36.59 15.38 -6.05
CA ILE A 191 -36.26 16.66 -6.68
C ILE A 191 -36.29 17.78 -5.62
N PRO A 192 -35.23 18.60 -5.48
CA PRO A 192 -35.18 19.69 -4.51
C PRO A 192 -36.31 20.71 -4.71
N ALA A 193 -36.83 21.24 -3.59
CA ALA A 193 -37.98 22.15 -3.59
C ALA A 193 -37.61 23.58 -3.99
N SER A 194 -36.39 24.04 -3.71
CA SER A 194 -35.95 25.40 -4.06
C SER A 194 -35.28 25.46 -5.42
N GLU A 195 -35.44 26.60 -6.13
CA GLU A 195 -34.78 26.83 -7.42
C GLU A 195 -33.24 26.85 -7.28
N THR A 196 -32.74 27.36 -6.16
CA THR A 196 -31.29 27.43 -5.87
C THR A 196 -30.69 26.03 -5.71
N GLU A 197 -31.31 25.16 -4.92
CA GLU A 197 -30.83 23.77 -4.75
C GLU A 197 -30.94 22.97 -6.05
N ARG A 198 -31.99 23.19 -6.86
CA ARG A 198 -32.11 22.55 -8.17
C ARG A 198 -30.99 22.97 -9.12
N ARG A 199 -30.60 24.24 -9.10
CA ARG A 199 -29.48 24.75 -9.89
C ARG A 199 -28.14 24.17 -9.44
N GLU A 200 -27.90 24.08 -8.13
CA GLU A 200 -26.71 23.43 -7.58
C GLU A 200 -26.64 21.94 -7.96
N ALA A 201 -27.78 21.24 -7.93
CA ALA A 201 -27.87 19.86 -8.39
C ALA A 201 -27.57 19.71 -9.89
N LEU A 202 -28.08 20.64 -10.73
CA LEU A 202 -27.72 20.68 -12.16
C LEU A 202 -26.23 20.94 -12.38
N GLU A 203 -25.62 21.83 -11.60
CA GLU A 203 -24.16 22.10 -11.66
C GLU A 203 -23.34 20.87 -11.28
N LYS A 204 -23.78 20.12 -10.25
CA LYS A 204 -23.17 18.85 -9.87
C LYS A 204 -23.24 17.83 -11.00
N ILE A 205 -24.40 17.67 -11.63
CA ILE A 205 -24.59 16.77 -12.78
C ILE A 205 -23.70 17.18 -13.95
N VAL A 206 -23.59 18.48 -14.26
CA VAL A 206 -22.64 18.97 -15.28
C VAL A 206 -21.20 18.59 -14.94
N GLY A 207 -20.83 18.64 -13.65
CA GLY A 207 -19.55 18.18 -13.15
C GLY A 207 -19.32 16.68 -13.39
N GLU A 208 -20.31 15.85 -13.10
CA GLU A 208 -20.27 14.39 -13.28
C GLU A 208 -20.21 14.01 -14.77
N LEU A 209 -21.06 14.62 -15.61
CA LEU A 209 -21.10 14.41 -17.07
C LEU A 209 -19.78 14.76 -17.79
N ARG A 210 -18.92 15.58 -17.18
CA ARG A 210 -17.57 15.86 -17.72
C ARG A 210 -16.62 14.68 -17.61
N TYR A 211 -16.83 13.81 -16.64
CA TYR A 211 -16.02 12.62 -16.43
C TYR A 211 -16.63 11.42 -17.16
N GLU A 212 -17.92 11.18 -16.96
CA GLU A 212 -18.62 10.03 -17.53
C GLU A 212 -20.11 10.35 -17.76
N ILE A 213 -20.65 9.89 -18.88
CA ILE A 213 -22.03 10.15 -19.27
C ILE A 213 -22.89 8.96 -18.85
N HIS A 214 -23.65 9.12 -17.76
CA HIS A 214 -24.64 8.13 -17.35
C HIS A 214 -26.05 8.52 -17.78
N GLN A 215 -26.86 7.52 -18.16
CA GLN A 215 -28.26 7.73 -18.49
C GLN A 215 -29.03 8.32 -17.30
N HIS A 216 -28.76 7.85 -16.08
CA HIS A 216 -29.37 8.36 -14.85
C HIS A 216 -29.17 9.88 -14.69
N ASP A 217 -27.95 10.37 -14.92
CA ASP A 217 -27.61 11.79 -14.74
C ASP A 217 -28.33 12.66 -15.78
N VAL A 218 -28.45 12.17 -17.01
CA VAL A 218 -29.21 12.85 -18.09
C VAL A 218 -30.71 12.87 -17.78
N VAL A 219 -31.27 11.76 -17.30
CA VAL A 219 -32.69 11.68 -16.89
C VAL A 219 -32.96 12.62 -15.70
N ARG A 220 -32.05 12.65 -14.73
CA ARG A 220 -32.15 13.54 -13.58
C ARG A 220 -32.04 15.01 -13.98
N ALA A 221 -31.10 15.35 -14.85
CA ALA A 221 -30.97 16.72 -15.39
C ALA A 221 -32.26 17.15 -16.11
N TRP A 222 -32.86 16.27 -16.90
CA TRP A 222 -34.12 16.55 -17.58
C TRP A 222 -35.24 16.89 -16.58
N ALA A 223 -35.42 16.06 -15.55
CA ALA A 223 -36.45 16.30 -14.55
C ALA A 223 -36.24 17.58 -13.74
N LEU A 224 -34.97 17.90 -13.40
CA LEU A 224 -34.64 19.16 -12.74
C LEU A 224 -34.99 20.37 -13.63
N LEU A 225 -34.69 20.29 -14.93
CA LEU A 225 -35.05 21.34 -15.88
C LEU A 225 -36.57 21.44 -16.04
N GLU A 226 -37.28 20.33 -16.13
CA GLU A 226 -38.72 20.28 -16.36
C GLU A 226 -39.52 20.97 -15.23
N VAL A 227 -39.10 20.81 -13.98
CA VAL A 227 -39.74 21.45 -12.81
C VAL A 227 -39.77 22.97 -12.96
N ASP A 228 -38.68 23.57 -13.45
CA ASP A 228 -38.57 25.00 -13.69
C ASP A 228 -39.00 25.40 -15.11
N THR A 229 -39.84 24.59 -15.78
CA THR A 229 -40.30 24.83 -17.16
C THR A 229 -39.14 25.05 -18.13
N PHE A 230 -38.04 24.33 -17.92
CA PHE A 230 -36.79 24.36 -18.68
C PHE A 230 -36.08 25.73 -18.67
N LYS A 231 -36.38 26.62 -17.70
CA LYS A 231 -35.78 27.98 -17.61
C LYS A 231 -34.25 28.00 -17.72
N HIS A 232 -33.58 26.98 -17.18
CA HIS A 232 -32.11 26.85 -17.17
C HIS A 232 -31.55 26.07 -18.38
N LEU A 233 -32.36 25.71 -19.37
CA LEU A 233 -31.96 24.88 -20.52
C LEU A 233 -30.86 25.53 -21.38
N GLU A 234 -30.97 26.84 -21.64
CA GLU A 234 -29.96 27.56 -22.43
C GLU A 234 -28.60 27.56 -21.72
N TRP A 235 -28.60 27.69 -20.39
CA TRP A 235 -27.40 27.58 -19.56
C TRP A 235 -26.85 26.15 -19.57
N PHE A 236 -27.71 25.14 -19.36
CA PHE A 236 -27.31 23.74 -19.32
C PHE A 236 -26.71 23.29 -20.66
N PHE A 237 -27.33 23.68 -21.78
CA PHE A 237 -26.76 23.51 -23.11
C PHE A 237 -25.39 24.18 -23.23
N GLY A 238 -25.26 25.43 -22.79
CA GLY A 238 -23.98 26.16 -22.82
C GLY A 238 -22.84 25.46 -22.07
N GLN A 239 -23.15 24.75 -20.97
CA GLN A 239 -22.18 24.00 -20.17
C GLN A 239 -21.87 22.60 -20.74
N THR A 240 -22.78 22.01 -21.50
CA THR A 240 -22.71 20.60 -21.92
C THR A 240 -22.48 20.41 -23.43
N LYS A 241 -22.60 21.47 -24.24
CA LYS A 241 -22.44 21.42 -25.71
C LYS A 241 -21.13 20.78 -26.19
N ASP A 242 -20.05 20.91 -25.41
CA ASP A 242 -18.72 20.41 -25.75
C ASP A 242 -18.45 19.00 -25.20
N LEU A 243 -19.36 18.47 -24.37
CA LEU A 243 -19.25 17.13 -23.79
C LEU A 243 -19.60 16.03 -24.79
N HIS A 244 -20.21 16.38 -25.93
CA HIS A 244 -20.65 15.46 -26.99
C HIS A 244 -21.32 14.22 -26.41
N LEU A 245 -22.54 14.39 -25.93
CA LEU A 245 -23.29 13.35 -25.23
C LEU A 245 -23.42 12.08 -26.11
N VAL A 246 -22.76 11.01 -25.69
CA VAL A 246 -22.63 9.75 -26.43
C VAL A 246 -23.18 8.59 -25.60
N ARG A 247 -23.92 7.68 -26.24
CA ARG A 247 -24.43 6.46 -25.60
C ARG A 247 -23.32 5.44 -25.34
N PRO A 248 -23.46 4.56 -24.34
CA PRO A 248 -22.55 3.43 -24.12
C PRO A 248 -22.31 2.57 -25.39
N ASP A 249 -23.35 2.24 -26.15
CA ASP A 249 -23.26 1.37 -27.35
C ASP A 249 -22.97 2.13 -28.67
N PHE A 250 -22.58 3.39 -28.58
CA PHE A 250 -22.49 4.30 -29.73
C PHE A 250 -21.58 3.81 -30.86
N TYR A 251 -20.46 3.14 -30.54
CA TYR A 251 -19.53 2.66 -31.57
C TYR A 251 -20.15 1.54 -32.42
N GLU A 252 -20.95 0.65 -31.83
CA GLU A 252 -21.62 -0.40 -32.59
C GLU A 252 -22.68 0.18 -33.54
N ASP A 253 -23.41 1.19 -33.07
CA ASP A 253 -24.38 1.93 -33.88
C ASP A 253 -23.71 2.71 -35.02
N LEU A 254 -22.54 3.30 -34.75
CA LEU A 254 -21.74 4.02 -35.73
C LEU A 254 -21.20 3.08 -36.81
N ASP A 255 -20.67 1.91 -36.42
CA ASP A 255 -20.21 0.87 -37.33
C ASP A 255 -21.35 0.30 -38.18
N LYS A 256 -22.53 0.12 -37.58
CA LYS A 256 -23.73 -0.32 -38.30
C LYS A 256 -24.18 0.73 -39.32
N ALA A 257 -24.23 2.00 -38.92
CA ALA A 257 -24.54 3.11 -39.82
C ALA A 257 -23.56 3.18 -40.98
N TYR A 258 -22.26 3.00 -40.70
CA TYR A 258 -21.21 2.98 -41.72
C TYR A 258 -21.38 1.82 -42.72
N ARG A 259 -21.70 0.61 -42.21
CA ARG A 259 -22.01 -0.55 -43.06
C ARG A 259 -23.23 -0.31 -43.94
N ASP A 260 -24.28 0.31 -43.40
CA ASP A 260 -25.50 0.61 -44.15
C ASP A 260 -25.25 1.72 -45.19
N ALA A 261 -24.52 2.78 -44.84
CA ALA A 261 -24.08 3.80 -45.79
C ALA A 261 -23.24 3.21 -46.94
N LYS A 262 -22.36 2.24 -46.65
CA LYS A 262 -21.62 1.50 -47.69
C LYS A 262 -22.54 0.70 -48.62
N LYS A 263 -23.65 0.14 -48.12
CA LYS A 263 -24.65 -0.52 -48.98
C LYS A 263 -25.37 0.49 -49.87
N LEU A 264 -25.82 1.62 -49.32
CA LEU A 264 -26.46 2.69 -50.09
C LEU A 264 -25.55 3.19 -51.22
N LEU A 265 -24.25 3.37 -50.93
CA LEU A 265 -23.27 3.76 -51.93
C LEU A 265 -23.13 2.71 -53.04
N LYS A 266 -23.13 1.42 -52.70
CA LYS A 266 -23.09 0.34 -53.70
C LYS A 266 -24.32 0.35 -54.61
N LEU A 267 -25.52 0.55 -54.05
CA LEU A 267 -26.76 0.62 -54.83
C LEU A 267 -26.74 1.81 -55.81
N VAL A 268 -26.28 2.98 -55.35
CA VAL A 268 -26.13 4.18 -56.20
C VAL A 268 -25.08 3.95 -57.28
N ILE A 269 -23.92 3.37 -56.94
CA ILE A 269 -22.88 3.05 -57.94
C ILE A 269 -23.41 2.04 -58.97
N GLN A 270 -24.14 1.01 -58.54
CA GLN A 270 -24.71 0.02 -59.43
C GLN A 270 -25.65 0.66 -60.44
N ASP A 271 -26.62 1.47 -59.98
CA ASP A 271 -27.52 2.14 -60.92
C ASP A 271 -26.76 3.14 -61.82
N ILE A 272 -25.75 3.86 -61.31
CA ILE A 272 -24.95 4.77 -62.16
C ILE A 272 -24.18 3.99 -63.25
N GLN A 273 -23.74 2.77 -62.96
CA GLN A 273 -23.07 1.91 -63.95
C GLN A 273 -24.05 1.36 -64.99
N GLU A 274 -25.28 1.08 -64.60
CA GLU A 274 -26.33 0.53 -65.48
C GLU A 274 -27.06 1.64 -66.29
N GLU A 275 -27.34 2.79 -65.66
CA GLU A 275 -28.17 3.86 -66.18
C GLU A 275 -27.71 5.24 -65.65
N PHE A 276 -27.02 6.02 -66.49
CA PHE A 276 -26.62 7.41 -66.15
C PHE A 276 -26.85 8.37 -67.33
N PRO A 277 -27.43 9.56 -67.11
CA PRO A 277 -27.88 10.14 -65.83
C PRO A 277 -29.12 9.46 -65.23
N PRO A 278 -29.33 9.51 -63.90
CA PRO A 278 -30.50 8.91 -63.27
C PRO A 278 -31.79 9.61 -63.73
N SER A 279 -32.87 8.82 -63.83
CA SER A 279 -34.21 9.34 -64.11
C SER A 279 -34.66 10.38 -63.07
N GLU A 280 -35.55 11.31 -63.45
CA GLU A 280 -36.06 12.35 -62.53
C GLU A 280 -36.67 11.78 -61.25
N GLU A 281 -37.20 10.56 -61.30
CA GLU A 281 -37.77 9.86 -60.15
C GLU A 281 -36.70 9.33 -59.18
N LYS A 282 -35.49 9.00 -59.68
CA LYS A 282 -34.34 8.53 -58.89
C LYS A 282 -33.49 9.66 -58.31
N GLN A 283 -33.54 10.86 -58.90
CA GLN A 283 -32.71 12.00 -58.47
C GLN A 283 -32.89 12.35 -56.99
N ASP A 284 -34.14 12.45 -56.52
CA ASP A 284 -34.44 12.71 -55.10
C ASP A 284 -33.87 11.62 -54.18
N ALA A 285 -33.94 10.35 -54.60
CA ALA A 285 -33.44 9.22 -53.82
C ALA A 285 -31.91 9.21 -53.75
N TYR A 286 -31.23 9.57 -54.85
CA TYR A 286 -29.77 9.68 -54.90
C TYR A 286 -29.28 10.81 -54.01
N GLU A 287 -29.93 11.98 -54.07
CA GLU A 287 -29.58 13.12 -53.24
C GLU A 287 -29.68 12.76 -51.75
N ASP A 288 -30.76 12.08 -51.34
CA ASP A 288 -30.93 11.59 -49.97
C ASP A 288 -29.84 10.59 -49.57
N TYR A 289 -29.54 9.59 -50.41
CA TYR A 289 -28.52 8.58 -50.10
C TYR A 289 -27.14 9.23 -50.00
N LEU A 290 -26.79 10.12 -50.92
CA LEU A 290 -25.49 10.80 -50.92
C LEU A 290 -25.33 11.71 -49.69
N LYS A 291 -26.40 12.40 -49.26
CA LYS A 291 -26.40 13.17 -48.01
C LYS A 291 -26.19 12.28 -46.79
N ASP A 292 -26.87 11.14 -46.73
CA ASP A 292 -26.71 10.18 -45.62
C ASP A 292 -25.31 9.60 -45.57
N ILE A 293 -24.78 9.19 -46.73
CA ILE A 293 -23.41 8.69 -46.87
C ILE A 293 -22.42 9.75 -46.39
N LEU A 294 -22.56 10.99 -46.87
CA LEU A 294 -21.69 12.09 -46.49
C LEU A 294 -21.72 12.33 -44.97
N GLU A 295 -22.91 12.37 -44.37
CA GLU A 295 -23.07 12.61 -42.94
C GLU A 295 -22.43 11.50 -42.10
N VAL A 296 -22.73 10.23 -42.42
CA VAL A 296 -22.17 9.07 -41.70
C VAL A 296 -20.65 8.98 -41.85
N TYR A 297 -20.12 9.12 -43.06
CA TYR A 297 -18.67 9.03 -43.29
C TYR A 297 -17.91 10.18 -42.64
N THR A 298 -18.47 11.39 -42.69
CA THR A 298 -17.87 12.57 -42.02
C THR A 298 -17.81 12.34 -40.52
N TYR A 299 -18.93 11.92 -39.93
CA TYR A 299 -19.02 11.69 -38.49
C TYR A 299 -18.11 10.53 -38.05
N HIS A 300 -18.12 9.40 -38.78
CA HIS A 300 -17.23 8.26 -38.53
C HIS A 300 -15.76 8.66 -38.62
N HIS A 301 -15.36 9.45 -39.63
CA HIS A 301 -13.99 9.93 -39.77
C HIS A 301 -13.56 10.82 -38.60
N PHE A 302 -14.40 11.78 -38.18
CA PHE A 302 -14.07 12.65 -37.05
C PHE A 302 -14.04 11.91 -35.71
N VAL A 303 -14.97 10.97 -35.49
CA VAL A 303 -14.96 10.11 -34.30
C VAL A 303 -13.71 9.25 -34.26
N LEU A 304 -13.35 8.56 -35.36
CA LEU A 304 -12.12 7.77 -35.41
C LEU A 304 -10.88 8.64 -35.25
N LYS A 305 -10.83 9.82 -35.88
CA LYS A 305 -9.73 10.76 -35.71
C LYS A 305 -9.57 11.17 -34.24
N ARG A 306 -10.65 11.55 -33.57
CA ARG A 306 -10.63 11.89 -32.14
C ARG A 306 -10.23 10.68 -31.31
N TYR A 307 -10.84 9.52 -31.53
CA TYR A 307 -10.50 8.27 -30.86
C TYR A 307 -9.01 7.93 -30.99
N HIS A 308 -8.44 7.99 -32.19
CA HIS A 308 -7.02 7.74 -32.41
C HIS A 308 -6.11 8.82 -31.81
N GLN A 309 -6.58 10.07 -31.69
CA GLN A 309 -5.82 11.17 -31.06
C GLN A 309 -5.87 11.13 -29.53
N THR A 310 -6.98 10.68 -28.95
CA THR A 310 -7.19 10.66 -27.49
C THR A 310 -6.91 9.30 -26.86
N ARG A 311 -6.79 8.24 -27.66
CA ARG A 311 -6.44 6.91 -27.15
C ARG A 311 -5.02 6.96 -26.58
N PRO A 312 -4.83 6.57 -25.31
CA PRO A 312 -3.50 6.38 -24.75
C PRO A 312 -2.71 5.41 -25.62
N ALA A 313 -1.48 5.78 -25.99
CA ALA A 313 -0.61 4.97 -26.84
C ALA A 313 -0.24 3.61 -26.21
N ILE A 314 -0.39 3.51 -24.89
CA ILE A 314 -0.04 2.36 -24.07
C ILE A 314 -1.29 1.95 -23.29
N SER A 315 -1.53 0.65 -23.13
CA SER A 315 -2.66 0.20 -22.33
C SER A 315 -2.46 0.54 -20.85
N LEU A 316 -3.55 0.64 -20.09
CA LEU A 316 -3.46 0.87 -18.63
C LEU A 316 -2.62 -0.22 -17.95
N LYS A 317 -2.79 -1.47 -18.38
CA LYS A 317 -2.04 -2.62 -17.87
C LYS A 317 -0.55 -2.51 -18.14
N ASP A 318 -0.16 -2.12 -19.36
CA ASP A 318 1.25 -1.92 -19.70
C ASP A 318 1.84 -0.74 -18.92
N PHE A 319 1.06 0.32 -18.71
CA PHE A 319 1.48 1.45 -17.88
C PHE A 319 1.67 1.04 -16.42
N GLU A 320 0.75 0.26 -15.85
CA GLU A 320 0.86 -0.28 -14.49
C GLU A 320 2.09 -1.17 -14.34
N LEU A 321 2.35 -2.05 -15.32
CA LEU A 321 3.53 -2.91 -15.34
C LEU A 321 4.83 -2.10 -15.43
N THR A 322 4.87 -1.09 -16.31
CA THR A 322 6.03 -0.17 -16.42
C THR A 322 6.23 0.61 -15.12
N LYS A 323 5.14 0.99 -14.45
CA LYS A 323 5.19 1.70 -13.16
C LYS A 323 5.76 0.79 -12.06
N GLU A 324 5.33 -0.47 -12.01
CA GLU A 324 5.86 -1.46 -11.06
C GLU A 324 7.36 -1.72 -11.29
N GLU A 325 7.77 -1.95 -12.55
CA GLU A 325 9.20 -2.12 -12.90
C GLU A 325 10.05 -0.91 -12.50
N LEU A 326 9.54 0.31 -12.70
CA LEU A 326 10.23 1.53 -12.28
C LEU A 326 10.27 1.69 -10.76
N GLN A 327 9.24 1.24 -10.05
CA GLN A 327 9.20 1.25 -8.58
C GLN A 327 10.22 0.25 -8.00
N GLU A 328 10.27 -0.96 -8.53
CA GLU A 328 11.27 -1.97 -8.15
C GLU A 328 12.69 -1.44 -8.37
N LYS A 329 12.96 -0.85 -9.53
CA LYS A 329 14.26 -0.24 -9.83
C LYS A 329 14.63 0.92 -8.90
N ILE A 330 13.64 1.70 -8.44
CA ILE A 330 13.88 2.77 -7.44
C ILE A 330 14.24 2.16 -6.09
N GLU A 331 13.62 1.06 -5.70
CA GLU A 331 13.92 0.35 -4.45
C GLU A 331 15.32 -0.27 -4.49
N GLU A 332 15.68 -0.96 -5.57
CA GLU A 332 17.03 -1.49 -5.79
C GLU A 332 18.11 -0.39 -5.65
N LEU A 333 17.92 0.75 -6.34
CA LEU A 333 18.87 1.87 -6.25
C LEU A 333 18.95 2.49 -4.86
N ARG A 334 17.87 2.44 -4.06
CA ARG A 334 17.89 2.90 -2.66
C ARG A 334 18.67 1.95 -1.78
N GLU A 335 18.48 0.64 -1.95
CA GLU A 335 19.23 -0.38 -1.21
C GLU A 335 20.73 -0.33 -1.54
N GLU A 336 21.09 -0.20 -2.82
CA GLU A 336 22.47 0.00 -3.24
C GLU A 336 23.08 1.26 -2.61
N SER A 337 22.36 2.38 -2.62
CA SER A 337 22.80 3.64 -2.01
C SER A 337 23.03 3.52 -0.50
N ASP A 338 22.17 2.78 0.20
CA ASP A 338 22.32 2.51 1.63
C ASP A 338 23.51 1.58 1.90
N GLU A 339 23.72 0.57 1.06
CA GLU A 339 24.89 -0.30 1.15
C GLU A 339 26.19 0.49 0.93
N PHE A 340 26.24 1.35 -0.09
CA PHE A 340 27.38 2.24 -0.34
C PHE A 340 27.64 3.18 0.84
N ARG A 341 26.59 3.73 1.47
CA ARG A 341 26.74 4.55 2.67
C ARG A 341 27.33 3.77 3.84
N ARG A 342 26.90 2.54 4.07
CA ARG A 342 27.47 1.67 5.12
C ARG A 342 28.93 1.32 4.84
N ARG A 343 29.26 0.96 3.60
CA ARG A 343 30.65 0.68 3.18
C ARG A 343 31.55 1.91 3.36
N MET A 344 31.07 3.10 2.99
CA MET A 344 31.79 4.36 3.22
C MET A 344 32.05 4.62 4.70
N GLN A 345 31.05 4.42 5.58
CA GLN A 345 31.22 4.59 7.02
C GLN A 345 32.26 3.60 7.59
N SER A 346 32.20 2.33 7.20
CA SER A 346 33.18 1.31 7.60
C SER A 346 34.61 1.70 7.20
N LEU A 347 34.80 2.10 5.94
CA LEU A 347 36.09 2.55 5.43
C LEU A 347 36.60 3.80 6.17
N HIS A 348 35.70 4.70 6.56
CA HIS A 348 36.11 5.89 7.31
C HIS A 348 36.60 5.52 8.72
N VAL A 349 35.93 4.57 9.38
CA VAL A 349 36.36 4.04 10.69
C VAL A 349 37.71 3.33 10.58
N GLU A 350 37.89 2.46 9.59
CA GLU A 350 39.16 1.76 9.34
C GLU A 350 40.31 2.74 9.06
N LYS A 351 40.04 3.79 8.26
CA LYS A 351 40.99 4.86 8.00
C LYS A 351 41.39 5.59 9.28
N ASP A 352 40.42 5.95 10.12
CA ASP A 352 40.69 6.67 11.37
C ASP A 352 41.47 5.80 12.38
N GLN A 353 41.14 4.51 12.47
CA GLN A 353 41.90 3.52 13.26
C GLN A 353 43.34 3.41 12.77
N SER A 354 43.53 3.22 11.45
CA SER A 354 44.86 3.12 10.84
C SER A 354 45.70 4.39 11.07
N GLN A 355 45.07 5.57 11.03
CA GLN A 355 45.74 6.84 11.35
C GLN A 355 46.14 6.95 12.82
N ALA A 356 45.31 6.46 13.75
CA ALA A 356 45.62 6.42 15.17
C ALA A 356 46.79 5.46 15.47
N GLU A 357 46.78 4.26 14.88
CA GLU A 357 47.86 3.28 15.00
C GLU A 357 49.17 3.81 14.44
N ALA A 358 49.15 4.45 13.26
CA ALA A 358 50.34 5.07 12.68
C ALA A 358 50.95 6.15 13.59
N ARG A 359 50.11 6.96 14.26
CA ARG A 359 50.59 7.95 15.25
C ARG A 359 51.18 7.28 16.50
N ALA A 360 50.53 6.24 17.02
CA ALA A 360 51.04 5.51 18.18
C ALA A 360 52.40 4.84 17.90
N LEU A 361 52.52 4.18 16.74
CA LEU A 361 53.78 3.57 16.28
C LEU A 361 54.87 4.61 16.07
N LYS A 362 54.54 5.78 15.51
CA LYS A 362 55.49 6.88 15.37
C LYS A 362 56.02 7.36 16.73
N ASN A 363 55.13 7.59 17.70
CA ASN A 363 55.52 7.99 19.04
C ASN A 363 56.41 6.93 19.72
N SER A 364 56.06 5.65 19.61
CA SER A 364 56.86 4.54 20.15
C SER A 364 58.24 4.46 19.49
N ASN A 365 58.33 4.68 18.18
CA ASN A 365 59.61 4.73 17.46
C ASN A 365 60.47 5.91 17.94
N ASP A 366 59.88 7.10 18.10
CA ASP A 366 60.58 8.27 18.60
C ASP A 366 61.09 8.07 20.05
N GLU A 367 60.30 7.41 20.91
CA GLU A 367 60.74 7.01 22.26
C GLU A 367 61.90 6.01 22.24
N LEU A 368 61.83 5.01 21.36
CA LEU A 368 62.90 4.02 21.20
C LEU A 368 64.19 4.65 20.69
N LYS A 369 64.10 5.59 19.73
CA LYS A 369 65.25 6.37 19.27
C LYS A 369 65.86 7.19 20.40
N GLN A 370 65.04 7.90 21.19
CA GLN A 370 65.56 8.64 22.35
C GLN A 370 66.22 7.72 23.39
N LYS A 371 65.69 6.51 23.62
CA LYS A 371 66.33 5.52 24.51
C LYS A 371 67.66 5.05 23.93
N LEU A 372 67.73 4.80 22.63
CA LEU A 372 68.96 4.39 21.95
C LEU A 372 70.03 5.49 22.03
N ASP A 373 69.68 6.75 21.79
CA ASP A 373 70.60 7.89 21.87
C ASP A 373 71.15 8.14 23.28
N ARG A 374 70.43 7.71 24.33
CA ARG A 374 70.86 7.82 25.73
C ARG A 374 71.81 6.72 26.19
N LEU A 375 71.92 5.61 25.44
CA LEU A 375 72.83 4.53 25.78
C LEU A 375 74.24 4.87 25.26
N ASP A 376 75.21 5.04 26.15
CA ASP A 376 76.61 5.18 25.78
C ASP A 376 77.20 3.80 25.42
N PRO A 377 77.63 3.57 24.17
CA PRO A 377 78.22 2.30 23.74
C PRO A 377 79.41 1.85 24.60
N ALA A 378 80.20 2.79 25.12
CA ALA A 378 81.35 2.47 25.96
C ALA A 378 80.93 1.95 27.35
N GLU A 379 79.85 2.50 27.91
CA GLU A 379 79.31 2.06 29.20
C GLU A 379 78.62 0.70 29.08
N VAL A 380 77.88 0.45 28.00
CA VAL A 380 77.29 -0.86 27.71
C VAL A 380 78.38 -1.93 27.53
N GLN A 381 79.44 -1.65 26.77
CA GLN A 381 80.58 -2.57 26.65
C GLN A 381 81.28 -2.83 28.00
N LYS A 382 81.39 -1.80 28.86
CA LYS A 382 81.94 -1.95 30.21
C LYS A 382 81.06 -2.85 31.09
N GLN A 383 79.74 -2.72 30.99
CA GLN A 383 78.81 -3.59 31.71
C GLN A 383 78.85 -5.03 31.22
N ILE A 384 78.95 -5.25 29.90
CA ILE A 384 79.14 -6.59 29.32
C ILE A 384 80.42 -7.22 29.86
N ARG A 385 81.56 -6.50 29.79
CA ARG A 385 82.84 -7.01 30.32
C ARG A 385 82.80 -7.27 31.82
N ALA A 386 82.08 -6.46 32.59
CA ALA A 386 81.92 -6.68 34.03
C ALA A 386 81.04 -7.91 34.33
N ALA A 387 80.01 -8.16 33.51
CA ALA A 387 79.19 -9.36 33.60
C ALA A 387 79.99 -10.61 33.23
N GLU A 388 80.74 -10.56 32.12
CA GLU A 388 81.66 -11.64 31.68
C GLU A 388 82.73 -11.93 32.73
N ALA A 389 83.28 -10.91 33.39
CA ALA A 389 84.25 -11.09 34.46
C ALA A 389 83.62 -11.77 35.69
N LYS A 390 82.37 -11.43 36.03
CA LYS A 390 81.63 -12.09 37.12
C LYS A 390 81.31 -13.54 36.80
N THR A 391 80.89 -13.85 35.56
CA THR A 391 80.65 -15.24 35.16
C THR A 391 81.93 -16.05 35.19
N ASN A 392 83.04 -15.52 34.69
CA ASN A 392 84.33 -16.21 34.73
C ASN A 392 84.85 -16.43 36.16
N ALA A 393 84.64 -15.47 37.06
CA ALA A 393 84.97 -15.63 38.47
C ALA A 393 84.13 -16.73 39.14
N ALA A 394 82.82 -16.76 38.86
CA ALA A 394 81.93 -17.80 39.36
C ALA A 394 82.25 -19.19 38.79
N GLU A 395 82.60 -19.29 37.50
CA GLU A 395 83.06 -20.54 36.89
C GLU A 395 84.37 -21.03 37.52
N LYS A 396 85.29 -20.13 37.85
CA LYS A 396 86.55 -20.47 38.51
C LYS A 396 86.33 -20.94 39.94
N GLU A 397 85.52 -20.22 40.73
CA GLU A 397 85.15 -20.65 42.10
C GLU A 397 84.47 -22.01 42.08
N LEU A 398 83.55 -22.25 41.13
CA LEU A 398 82.91 -23.55 40.96
C LEU A 398 83.94 -24.66 40.67
N HIS A 399 84.93 -24.38 39.82
CA HIS A 399 85.98 -25.36 39.53
C HIS A 399 86.83 -25.69 40.77
N GLU A 400 87.24 -24.67 41.52
CA GLU A 400 88.00 -24.84 42.78
C GLU A 400 87.18 -25.66 43.80
N THR A 401 85.87 -25.40 43.94
CA THR A 401 85.01 -26.21 44.83
C THR A 401 84.85 -27.66 44.38
N LEU A 402 84.84 -27.93 43.07
CA LEU A 402 84.79 -29.29 42.54
C LEU A 402 86.09 -30.06 42.79
N GLU A 403 87.23 -29.38 42.73
CA GLU A 403 88.54 -29.96 43.09
C GLU A 403 88.60 -30.29 44.59
N GLU A 404 88.18 -29.36 45.47
CA GLU A 404 88.06 -29.60 46.91
C GLU A 404 87.11 -30.76 47.21
N GLU A 405 85.96 -30.86 46.53
CA GLU A 405 85.02 -31.97 46.69
C GLU A 405 85.65 -33.30 46.23
N ALA A 406 86.45 -33.30 45.17
CA ALA A 406 87.16 -34.49 44.71
C ALA A 406 88.22 -34.97 45.72
N GLU A 407 88.96 -34.03 46.33
CA GLU A 407 89.89 -34.31 47.43
C GLU A 407 89.16 -34.87 48.64
N LEU A 408 88.06 -34.24 49.08
CA LEU A 408 87.23 -34.71 50.18
C LEU A 408 86.65 -36.10 49.92
N ARG A 409 86.20 -36.40 48.69
CA ARG A 409 85.75 -37.75 48.29
C ARG A 409 86.89 -38.78 48.31
N SER A 410 88.12 -38.36 48.04
CA SER A 410 89.29 -39.22 48.16
C SER A 410 89.61 -39.50 49.63
N ASP A 411 89.55 -38.49 50.49
CA ASP A 411 89.81 -38.63 51.92
C ASP A 411 88.68 -39.39 52.63
N MET A 412 87.42 -39.21 52.22
CA MET A 412 86.32 -40.06 52.66
C MET A 412 86.55 -41.53 52.30
N ARG A 413 87.09 -41.83 51.11
CA ARG A 413 87.42 -43.22 50.75
C ARG A 413 88.51 -43.81 51.64
N LYS A 414 89.55 -43.04 51.97
CA LYS A 414 90.58 -43.46 52.94
C LYS A 414 89.99 -43.66 54.33
N LEU A 415 89.16 -42.73 54.78
CA LEU A 415 88.47 -42.84 56.07
C LEU A 415 87.54 -44.05 56.08
N ASP A 416 86.83 -44.36 55.00
CA ASP A 416 85.99 -45.57 54.88
C ASP A 416 86.84 -46.84 54.90
N GLU A 417 88.02 -46.85 54.27
CA GLU A 417 88.97 -47.97 54.37
C GLU A 417 89.44 -48.15 55.82
N GLU A 418 89.81 -47.06 56.50
CA GLU A 418 90.16 -47.07 57.93
C GLU A 418 88.98 -47.49 58.81
N ASN A 419 87.76 -47.04 58.49
CA ASN A 419 86.54 -47.40 59.21
C ASN A 419 86.19 -48.86 58.98
N GLN A 420 86.38 -49.41 57.78
CA GLN A 420 86.22 -50.84 57.51
C GLN A 420 87.25 -51.66 58.28
N GLU A 421 88.48 -51.15 58.41
CA GLU A 421 89.53 -51.79 59.20
C GLU A 421 89.23 -51.74 60.71
N LEU A 422 88.73 -50.60 61.21
CA LEU A 422 88.24 -50.43 62.58
C LEU A 422 86.96 -51.23 62.85
N THR A 423 86.07 -51.36 61.86
CA THR A 423 84.85 -52.18 61.92
C THR A 423 85.20 -53.66 61.92
N ARG A 424 86.22 -54.11 61.18
CA ARG A 424 86.77 -55.47 61.32
C ARG A 424 87.37 -55.70 62.71
N LYS A 425 88.06 -54.71 63.28
CA LYS A 425 88.59 -54.75 64.66
C LYS A 425 87.47 -54.73 65.72
N LEU A 426 86.35 -54.04 65.47
CA LEU A 426 85.15 -54.00 66.32
C LEU A 426 84.28 -55.26 66.17
N GLN A 427 84.22 -55.87 64.99
CA GLN A 427 83.57 -57.17 64.76
C GLN A 427 84.28 -58.32 65.50
N GLN A 428 85.57 -58.16 65.83
CA GLN A 428 86.32 -59.09 66.71
C GLN A 428 86.08 -58.85 68.21
N LEU A 429 85.41 -57.75 68.61
CA LEU A 429 85.28 -57.31 70.01
C LEU A 429 83.82 -57.23 70.53
N HIS A 430 82.86 -57.81 69.81
CA HIS A 430 81.43 -57.92 70.14
C HIS A 430 80.64 -56.59 70.31
N ALA A 431 79.53 -56.54 69.56
CA ALA A 431 78.29 -55.76 69.73
C ALA A 431 78.18 -54.37 69.06
N ILE A 432 77.37 -54.29 67.99
CA ILE A 432 76.51 -53.13 67.72
C ILE A 432 75.04 -53.61 67.74
N PRO A 433 74.11 -52.90 68.44
CA PRO A 433 72.70 -53.25 68.54
C PRO A 433 71.85 -52.77 67.35
N ASP A 434 70.76 -53.50 67.12
CA ASP A 434 69.72 -53.37 66.11
C ASP A 434 68.91 -52.04 66.20
N GLU A 435 68.97 -51.17 65.20
CA GLU A 435 68.18 -49.91 65.13
C GLU A 435 66.66 -50.15 64.89
N SER A 436 66.24 -51.41 64.73
CA SER A 436 64.82 -51.82 64.60
C SER A 436 64.02 -51.75 65.93
N ALA A 437 64.67 -51.46 67.06
CA ALA A 437 64.04 -51.47 68.39
C ALA A 437 63.07 -50.30 68.68
N TYR A 438 63.07 -49.20 67.91
CA TYR A 438 62.34 -47.95 68.27
C TYR A 438 61.21 -47.50 67.31
N SER A 439 60.85 -48.30 66.29
CA SER A 439 59.72 -48.00 65.39
C SER A 439 58.35 -48.25 66.06
N VAL A 440 57.37 -47.37 65.78
CA VAL A 440 55.94 -47.48 66.18
C VAL A 440 55.03 -47.91 65.02
N GLU A 441 55.60 -48.32 63.89
CA GLU A 441 54.87 -48.60 62.66
C GLU A 441 53.72 -49.61 62.86
N ASN A 442 52.51 -49.26 62.39
CA ASN A 442 51.31 -50.09 62.40
C ASN A 442 50.79 -50.59 63.77
N LEU A 443 51.24 -50.02 64.90
CA LEU A 443 50.83 -50.45 66.24
C LEU A 443 49.39 -50.02 66.64
N MET A 444 48.74 -49.17 65.86
CA MET A 444 47.44 -48.56 66.17
C MET A 444 46.43 -48.61 65.02
N VAL A 445 46.61 -49.53 64.07
CA VAL A 445 45.69 -49.71 62.93
C VAL A 445 44.25 -49.97 63.41
N GLY A 446 43.30 -49.22 62.85
CA GLY A 446 41.87 -49.34 63.14
C GLY A 446 41.43 -48.81 64.52
N LYS A 447 42.28 -48.07 65.24
CA LYS A 447 41.93 -47.46 66.53
C LYS A 447 41.54 -46.00 66.38
N ARG A 448 40.43 -45.62 67.02
CA ARG A 448 39.99 -44.22 67.15
C ARG A 448 40.71 -43.50 68.26
N VAL A 449 41.30 -42.36 67.95
CA VAL A 449 42.14 -41.60 68.86
C VAL A 449 41.59 -40.20 69.06
N ALA A 450 41.28 -39.84 70.30
CA ALA A 450 40.99 -38.46 70.68
C ALA A 450 42.15 -37.88 71.50
N ILE A 451 42.66 -36.72 71.08
CA ILE A 451 43.69 -35.98 71.81
C ILE A 451 43.13 -34.65 72.31
N PHE A 452 43.14 -34.47 73.63
CA PHE A 452 42.87 -33.19 74.29
C PHE A 452 44.19 -32.49 74.58
N GLY A 453 44.50 -31.43 73.83
CA GLY A 453 45.77 -30.70 73.97
C GLY A 453 45.84 -29.43 73.13
N GLY A 454 46.71 -28.48 73.51
CA GLY A 454 46.76 -27.13 72.92
C GLY A 454 47.80 -26.88 71.82
N VAL A 455 48.44 -27.91 71.26
CA VAL A 455 49.58 -27.75 70.32
C VAL A 455 49.20 -27.94 68.84
N GLY A 456 47.90 -28.01 68.55
CA GLY A 456 47.39 -28.23 67.20
C GLY A 456 47.32 -29.71 66.79
N ARG A 457 46.42 -30.01 65.86
CA ARG A 457 46.20 -31.35 65.29
C ARG A 457 47.46 -31.90 64.59
N ASP A 458 48.16 -31.05 63.85
CA ASP A 458 49.32 -31.46 63.05
C ASP A 458 50.53 -31.88 63.88
N HIS A 459 50.60 -31.48 65.16
CA HIS A 459 51.74 -31.79 66.02
C HIS A 459 51.86 -33.29 66.34
N TYR A 460 50.72 -33.98 66.50
CA TYR A 460 50.70 -35.42 66.82
C TYR A 460 50.48 -36.30 65.59
N TRP A 461 50.04 -35.70 64.49
CA TRP A 461 49.66 -36.42 63.27
C TRP A 461 50.77 -37.30 62.67
N PRO A 462 52.05 -36.87 62.58
CA PRO A 462 53.11 -37.73 62.01
C PRO A 462 53.30 -39.06 62.75
N ILE A 463 53.16 -39.06 64.07
CA ILE A 463 53.34 -40.27 64.90
C ILE A 463 52.12 -41.18 64.82
N LEU A 464 50.92 -40.59 64.76
CA LEU A 464 49.69 -41.36 64.57
C LEU A 464 49.62 -41.99 63.18
N LYS A 465 50.07 -41.25 62.15
CA LYS A 465 50.21 -41.75 60.78
C LYS A 465 51.22 -42.89 60.71
N GLU A 466 52.40 -42.75 61.33
CA GLU A 466 53.39 -43.84 61.45
C GLU A 466 52.78 -45.05 62.17
N ALA A 467 52.01 -44.85 63.24
CA ALA A 467 51.34 -45.92 63.96
C ALA A 467 50.14 -46.56 63.22
N GLY A 468 49.74 -46.04 62.06
CA GLY A 468 48.66 -46.60 61.23
C GLY A 468 47.25 -46.13 61.58
N VAL A 469 47.09 -44.98 62.25
CA VAL A 469 45.77 -44.38 62.53
C VAL A 469 45.28 -43.61 61.30
N ASP A 470 44.06 -43.91 60.87
CA ASP A 470 43.42 -43.19 59.77
C ASP A 470 43.06 -41.75 60.17
N ASN A 471 43.13 -40.83 59.21
CA ASN A 471 42.91 -39.40 59.47
C ASN A 471 41.49 -39.11 59.97
N GLU A 472 40.52 -39.92 59.57
CA GLU A 472 39.11 -39.83 59.98
C GLU A 472 38.89 -40.31 61.42
N ASP A 473 39.76 -41.21 61.89
CA ASP A 473 39.70 -41.78 63.24
C ASP A 473 40.53 -40.96 64.25
N TYR A 474 41.13 -39.83 63.82
CA TYR A 474 41.87 -38.91 64.66
C TYR A 474 41.10 -37.60 64.92
N GLU A 475 40.61 -37.47 66.14
CA GLU A 475 39.97 -36.26 66.66
C GLU A 475 40.91 -35.45 67.56
N TRP A 476 40.91 -34.14 67.38
CA TRP A 476 41.68 -33.21 68.20
C TRP A 476 40.78 -32.11 68.75
N TYR A 477 40.90 -31.85 70.05
CA TYR A 477 40.10 -30.87 70.76
C TYR A 477 40.97 -29.80 71.42
N GLU A 478 40.91 -28.60 70.87
CA GLU A 478 41.47 -27.38 71.46
C GLU A 478 40.55 -26.82 72.56
N GLY A 479 41.12 -26.11 73.54
CA GLY A 479 40.31 -25.37 74.51
C GLY A 479 39.49 -26.26 75.45
N TYR A 480 39.99 -27.45 75.79
CA TYR A 480 39.32 -28.50 76.58
C TYR A 480 38.71 -28.06 77.93
N HIS A 481 39.00 -26.86 78.44
CA HIS A 481 38.34 -26.29 79.61
C HIS A 481 36.91 -25.79 79.35
N THR A 482 36.48 -25.69 78.08
CA THR A 482 35.12 -25.25 77.68
C THR A 482 34.18 -26.42 77.33
N ILE A 483 34.69 -27.66 77.29
CA ILE A 483 33.90 -28.84 76.95
C ILE A 483 33.12 -29.29 78.19
N SER A 484 31.81 -29.44 78.06
CA SER A 484 30.97 -29.92 79.16
C SER A 484 31.25 -31.39 79.49
N GLN A 485 31.02 -31.81 80.74
CA GLN A 485 31.23 -33.20 81.16
C GLN A 485 30.43 -34.21 80.31
N ALA A 486 29.21 -33.84 79.89
CA ALA A 486 28.37 -34.67 79.02
C ALA A 486 29.02 -34.87 77.63
N ARG A 487 29.60 -33.81 77.05
CA ARG A 487 30.28 -33.88 75.75
C ARG A 487 31.60 -34.65 75.85
N THR A 488 32.35 -34.49 76.95
CA THR A 488 33.55 -35.28 77.22
C THR A 488 33.22 -36.78 77.29
N ALA A 489 32.11 -37.16 77.94
CA ALA A 489 31.66 -38.56 77.99
C ALA A 489 31.31 -39.12 76.60
N GLU A 490 30.66 -38.32 75.75
CA GLU A 490 30.33 -38.70 74.37
C GLU A 490 31.57 -38.95 73.52
N ILE A 491 32.56 -38.04 73.56
CA ILE A 491 33.81 -38.14 72.80
C ILE A 491 34.59 -39.37 73.28
N VAL A 492 34.82 -39.46 74.59
CA VAL A 492 35.55 -40.57 75.19
C VAL A 492 34.88 -41.90 74.85
N GLY A 493 33.56 -41.98 74.88
CA GLY A 493 32.82 -43.22 74.58
C GLY A 493 32.94 -43.73 73.14
N ARG A 494 33.45 -42.93 72.19
CA ARG A 494 33.60 -43.33 70.78
C ARG A 494 35.04 -43.65 70.38
N CYS A 495 36.01 -43.46 71.28
CA CYS A 495 37.43 -43.63 70.99
C CYS A 495 38.01 -44.87 71.67
N ASP A 496 38.99 -45.51 71.02
CA ASP A 496 39.75 -46.63 71.58
C ASP A 496 40.95 -46.17 72.40
N LEU A 497 41.51 -45.00 72.06
CA LEU A 497 42.58 -44.34 72.80
C LEU A 497 42.22 -42.89 73.08
N VAL A 498 42.29 -42.50 74.34
CA VAL A 498 42.14 -41.11 74.76
C VAL A 498 43.46 -40.61 75.33
N VAL A 499 43.96 -39.51 74.77
CA VAL A 499 45.21 -38.87 75.22
C VAL A 499 44.87 -37.52 75.84
N VAL A 500 45.27 -37.33 77.10
CA VAL A 500 45.17 -36.03 77.78
C VAL A 500 46.56 -35.46 78.00
N VAL A 501 46.81 -34.31 77.37
CA VAL A 501 48.07 -33.57 77.50
C VAL A 501 47.93 -32.62 78.69
N THR A 502 48.74 -32.85 79.72
CA THR A 502 48.64 -32.20 81.03
C THR A 502 49.55 -30.98 81.19
N ALA A 503 50.37 -30.65 80.18
CA ALA A 503 51.04 -29.35 80.14
C ALA A 503 49.98 -28.25 80.07
N TYR A 504 50.09 -27.23 80.93
CA TYR A 504 49.10 -26.17 81.16
C TYR A 504 47.89 -26.60 82.01
N ALA A 505 46.65 -26.44 81.52
CA ALA A 505 45.41 -26.64 82.28
C ALA A 505 44.83 -28.07 82.22
N GLY A 506 45.53 -29.01 81.55
CA GLY A 506 45.01 -30.36 81.25
C GLY A 506 44.79 -31.23 82.48
N HIS A 507 45.36 -30.85 83.63
CA HIS A 507 45.13 -31.49 84.92
C HIS A 507 43.66 -31.43 85.37
N LEU A 508 42.93 -30.36 85.04
CA LEU A 508 41.51 -30.22 85.38
C LEU A 508 40.64 -31.16 84.52
N LEU A 509 41.00 -31.33 83.25
CA LEU A 509 40.29 -32.23 82.33
C LEU A 509 40.43 -33.71 82.70
N LEU A 510 41.54 -34.09 83.36
CA LEU A 510 41.71 -35.46 83.88
C LEU A 510 40.55 -35.89 84.77
N TYR A 511 39.99 -34.99 85.59
CA TYR A 511 38.85 -35.30 86.46
C TYR A 511 37.55 -35.53 85.69
N GLN A 512 37.42 -34.94 84.49
CA GLN A 512 36.25 -35.14 83.62
C GLN A 512 36.40 -36.38 82.73
N VAL A 513 37.59 -36.63 82.19
CA VAL A 513 37.86 -37.74 81.26
C VAL A 513 37.96 -39.08 81.99
N ARG A 514 38.66 -39.13 83.13
CA ARG A 514 38.97 -40.38 83.83
C ARG A 514 37.73 -41.21 84.24
N PRO A 515 36.63 -40.62 84.72
CA PRO A 515 35.39 -41.36 85.01
C PRO A 515 34.67 -41.89 83.76
N CYS A 516 34.95 -41.34 82.57
CA CYS A 516 34.29 -41.70 81.32
C CYS A 516 35.01 -42.85 80.58
N ILE A 517 36.27 -43.12 80.92
CA ILE A 517 37.07 -44.19 80.31
C ILE A 517 36.49 -45.55 80.69
N GLN A 518 36.13 -46.35 79.68
CA GLN A 518 35.65 -47.71 79.85
C GLN A 518 36.82 -48.72 79.93
N PRO A 519 36.62 -49.92 80.53
CA PRO A 519 37.70 -50.90 80.72
C PRO A 519 38.40 -51.37 79.43
N HIS A 520 37.74 -51.26 78.27
CA HIS A 520 38.27 -51.65 76.97
C HIS A 520 39.06 -50.53 76.27
N GLN A 521 39.05 -49.31 76.81
CA GLN A 521 39.68 -48.13 76.21
C GLN A 521 41.05 -47.87 76.84
N HIS A 522 41.99 -47.41 76.03
CA HIS A 522 43.30 -46.99 76.48
C HIS A 522 43.29 -45.51 76.85
N PHE A 523 44.01 -45.16 77.91
CA PHE A 523 44.13 -43.79 78.38
C PHE A 523 45.59 -43.40 78.58
N PHE A 524 46.08 -42.42 77.81
CA PHE A 524 47.42 -41.87 77.94
C PHE A 524 47.40 -40.51 78.61
N LYS A 525 48.17 -40.39 79.69
CA LYS A 525 48.42 -39.12 80.38
C LYS A 525 49.82 -38.64 80.02
N ILE A 526 49.90 -37.59 79.20
CA ILE A 526 51.19 -37.07 78.72
C ILE A 526 51.51 -35.74 79.42
N HIS A 527 52.69 -35.63 80.01
CA HIS A 527 53.10 -34.48 80.83
C HIS A 527 53.85 -33.38 80.06
N LYS A 528 54.53 -33.73 78.96
CA LYS A 528 55.22 -32.78 78.08
C LYS A 528 54.50 -32.75 76.75
N SER A 529 54.22 -31.57 76.22
CA SER A 529 53.40 -31.37 75.02
C SER A 529 54.06 -31.81 73.70
N GLY A 530 55.04 -32.71 73.76
CA GLY A 530 55.85 -33.13 72.62
C GLY A 530 55.40 -34.48 72.06
N ALA A 531 55.34 -34.56 70.74
CA ALA A 531 55.05 -35.76 69.97
C ALA A 531 55.87 -36.99 70.44
N GLY A 532 57.15 -36.83 70.80
CA GLY A 532 58.00 -37.92 71.30
C GLY A 532 57.52 -38.61 72.59
N SER A 533 56.71 -37.94 73.43
CA SER A 533 56.10 -38.58 74.61
C SER A 533 54.93 -39.49 74.23
N LEU A 534 54.18 -39.14 73.18
CA LEU A 534 53.13 -40.00 72.62
C LEU A 534 53.76 -41.29 72.06
N ARG A 535 54.86 -41.18 71.30
CA ARG A 535 55.60 -42.35 70.78
C ARG A 535 56.01 -43.33 71.88
N LYS A 536 56.54 -42.83 73.00
CA LYS A 536 56.96 -43.67 74.14
C LYS A 536 55.79 -44.43 74.77
N GLU A 537 54.64 -43.79 74.94
CA GLU A 537 53.44 -44.45 75.51
C GLU A 537 52.82 -45.46 74.53
N ILE A 538 52.84 -45.19 73.21
CA ILE A 538 52.45 -46.14 72.18
C ILE A 538 53.34 -47.38 72.22
N LEU A 539 54.67 -47.21 72.22
CA LEU A 539 55.61 -48.31 72.35
C LEU A 539 55.34 -49.11 73.62
N LYS A 540 55.25 -48.45 74.77
CA LYS A 540 55.03 -49.12 76.06
C LYS A 540 53.72 -49.91 76.14
N THR A 541 52.67 -49.47 75.45
CA THR A 541 51.32 -50.04 75.57
C THR A 541 51.02 -51.07 74.50
N PHE A 542 51.50 -50.84 73.27
CA PHE A 542 51.16 -51.64 72.10
C PHE A 542 52.34 -52.47 71.56
N LYS A 543 53.60 -52.11 71.87
CA LYS A 543 54.77 -52.93 71.54
C LYS A 543 55.08 -53.83 72.74
N LYS A 544 54.71 -55.11 72.66
CA LYS A 544 55.05 -56.14 73.64
C LYS A 544 56.42 -56.72 73.38
#